data_AF-A0A914EHR7-F1
#
_entry.id   AF-A0A914EHR7-F1
#
_cell.length_a   1.000
_cell.length_b   1.000
_cell.length_c   1.000
_cell.angle_alpha   90.00
_cell.angle_beta   90.00
_cell.angle_gamma   90.00
#
_symmetry.space_group_name_H-M   'P 1'
#
loop_
_entity.id
_entity.type
_entity.pdbx_description
1 polymer ?
#
loop_
_entity_poly.entity_id
_entity_poly.type
_entity_poly.pdbx_seq_one_letter_code
_entity_poly.pdbx_strand_id
1 'polypeptide(L)'
;MVFITRYLDLFFTFVSLYNSSFKIIFIMLNMCTLYLILTKYKETYDKDGDKFRIEFLIFLCVTLAMAFNAEFTILELLWTFSIYLEAVAIIPQIYMAYKSGTFDKDVSFYVLMLYSYRSLYIVNWIYRYEVETFYDPIVIVSGFVQVCVYLIYLSLYWCKSEENGSKDTVKKEALYPLHI
;
A
#
# COMPACT_ATOMS: atom_id res chain seq x y z
N MET A 1 -1.04 -5.99 -10.24
CA MET A 1 -0.04 -5.51 -11.23
C MET A 1 1.37 -5.51 -10.65
N VAL A 2 1.63 -4.82 -9.54
CA VAL A 2 2.95 -4.75 -8.86
C VAL A 2 3.70 -6.09 -8.82
N PHE A 3 3.13 -7.13 -8.21
CA PHE A 3 3.82 -8.41 -8.04
C PHE A 3 4.03 -9.18 -9.35
N ILE A 4 3.13 -9.00 -10.33
CA ILE A 4 3.25 -9.66 -11.63
C ILE A 4 4.45 -9.07 -12.39
N THR A 5 4.56 -7.73 -12.43
CA THR A 5 5.65 -7.07 -13.15
C THR A 5 6.99 -7.18 -12.41
N ARG A 6 6.97 -7.24 -11.07
CA ARG A 6 8.18 -7.38 -10.25
C ARG A 6 8.82 -8.76 -10.32
N TYR A 7 8.00 -9.82 -10.35
CA TYR A 7 8.48 -11.19 -10.23
C TYR A 7 8.56 -11.93 -11.57
N LEU A 8 8.65 -11.21 -12.69
CA LEU A 8 8.91 -11.80 -14.01
C LEU A 8 10.26 -12.52 -14.05
N ASP A 9 11.20 -12.12 -13.19
CA ASP A 9 12.49 -12.78 -13.02
C ASP A 9 12.37 -14.23 -12.51
N LEU A 10 11.21 -14.63 -11.96
CA LEU A 10 10.96 -16.01 -11.51
C LEU A 10 11.14 -17.05 -12.64
N PHE A 11 10.91 -16.66 -13.89
CA PHE A 11 11.04 -17.56 -15.04
C PHE A 11 12.49 -17.70 -15.53
N PHE A 12 13.37 -16.77 -15.15
CA PHE A 12 14.71 -16.65 -15.72
C PHE A 12 15.82 -16.82 -14.68
N THR A 13 15.53 -16.58 -13.40
CA THR A 13 16.51 -16.55 -12.32
C THR A 13 16.04 -17.34 -11.12
N PHE A 14 16.82 -18.35 -10.72
CA PHE A 14 16.62 -19.07 -9.47
C PHE A 14 17.66 -18.62 -8.44
N VAL A 15 17.20 -17.90 -7.41
CA VAL A 15 18.06 -17.45 -6.29
C VAL A 15 18.07 -18.48 -5.18
N SER A 16 16.91 -18.85 -4.66
CA SER A 16 16.76 -19.86 -3.60
C SER A 16 15.33 -20.39 -3.53
N LEU A 17 15.15 -21.57 -2.94
CA LEU A 17 13.82 -22.16 -2.75
C LEU A 17 12.91 -21.24 -1.94
N TYR A 18 13.47 -20.59 -0.90
CA TYR A 18 12.76 -19.60 -0.10
C TYR A 18 12.27 -18.43 -0.97
N ASN A 19 13.16 -17.80 -1.76
CA ASN A 19 12.81 -16.65 -2.59
C ASN A 19 11.70 -17.00 -3.60
N SER A 20 11.87 -18.10 -4.34
CA SER A 20 10.90 -18.53 -5.35
C SER A 20 9.56 -18.91 -4.73
N SER A 21 9.54 -19.63 -3.61
CA SER A 21 8.30 -20.01 -2.93
C SER A 21 7.53 -18.79 -2.43
N PHE A 22 8.21 -17.81 -1.83
CA PHE A 22 7.56 -16.59 -1.36
C PHE A 22 6.96 -15.79 -2.52
N LYS A 23 7.68 -15.61 -3.63
CA LYS A 23 7.16 -14.92 -4.82
C LYS A 23 5.85 -15.55 -5.33
N ILE A 24 5.81 -16.88 -5.43
CA ILE A 24 4.62 -17.62 -5.85
C ILE A 24 3.47 -17.42 -4.87
N ILE A 25 3.72 -17.58 -3.57
CA ILE A 25 2.70 -17.38 -2.52
C ILE A 25 2.13 -15.96 -2.57
N PHE A 26 2.97 -14.93 -2.73
CA PHE A 26 2.51 -13.55 -2.84
C PHE A 26 1.59 -13.34 -4.04
N ILE A 27 1.94 -13.88 -5.20
CA ILE A 27 1.10 -13.79 -6.40
C ILE A 27 -0.23 -14.51 -6.16
N MET A 28 -0.21 -15.73 -5.63
CA MET A 28 -1.42 -16.51 -5.37
C MET A 28 -2.36 -15.82 -4.37
N LEU A 29 -1.83 -15.28 -3.27
CA LEU A 29 -2.65 -14.59 -2.27
C LEU A 29 -3.30 -13.33 -2.86
N ASN A 30 -2.57 -12.52 -3.63
CA ASN A 30 -3.14 -11.32 -4.25
C ASN A 30 -4.20 -11.66 -5.30
N MET A 31 -3.99 -12.71 -6.10
CA MET A 31 -4.98 -13.19 -7.07
C MET A 31 -6.22 -13.74 -6.37
N CYS A 32 -6.04 -14.44 -5.24
CA CYS A 32 -7.13 -14.90 -4.39
C CYS A 32 -7.94 -13.72 -3.85
N THR A 33 -7.30 -12.70 -3.28
CA THR A 33 -7.98 -11.48 -2.80
C THR A 33 -8.79 -10.82 -3.92
N LEU A 34 -8.21 -10.68 -5.12
CA LEU A 34 -8.91 -10.12 -6.27
C LEU A 34 -10.14 -10.96 -6.66
N TYR A 35 -10.01 -12.29 -6.67
CA TYR A 35 -11.11 -13.21 -6.94
C TYR A 35 -12.22 -13.09 -5.88
N LEU A 36 -11.86 -12.93 -4.61
CA LEU A 36 -12.81 -12.75 -3.53
C LEU A 36 -13.61 -11.45 -3.70
N ILE A 37 -12.95 -10.34 -4.04
CA ILE A 37 -13.59 -9.02 -4.21
C ILE A 37 -14.47 -8.99 -5.46
N LEU A 38 -13.95 -9.44 -6.61
CA LEU A 38 -14.62 -9.26 -7.90
C LEU A 38 -15.67 -10.33 -8.22
N THR A 39 -15.56 -11.53 -7.63
CA THR A 39 -16.41 -12.67 -7.97
C THR A 39 -17.20 -13.15 -6.77
N LYS A 40 -16.55 -13.66 -5.72
CA LYS A 40 -17.25 -14.37 -4.62
C LYS A 40 -18.08 -13.44 -3.73
N TYR A 41 -17.55 -12.26 -3.40
CA TYR A 41 -18.16 -11.26 -2.52
C TYR A 41 -18.48 -9.96 -3.27
N LYS A 42 -18.79 -10.08 -4.56
CA LYS A 42 -19.10 -8.96 -5.44
C LYS A 42 -20.30 -8.14 -4.96
N GLU A 43 -21.28 -8.78 -4.34
CA GLU A 43 -22.50 -8.12 -3.84
C GLU A 43 -22.22 -7.17 -2.66
N THR A 44 -21.14 -7.41 -1.90
CA THR A 44 -20.73 -6.53 -0.79
C THR A 44 -19.73 -5.45 -1.22
N TYR A 45 -19.34 -5.43 -2.49
CA TYR A 45 -18.38 -4.46 -3.02
C TYR A 45 -19.08 -3.16 -3.44
N ASP A 46 -18.72 -2.06 -2.76
CA ASP A 46 -19.24 -0.72 -3.05
C ASP A 46 -18.55 -0.10 -4.28
N LYS A 47 -19.17 -0.30 -5.44
CA LYS A 47 -18.73 0.29 -6.72
C LYS A 47 -18.91 1.80 -6.78
N ASP A 48 -19.81 2.36 -5.97
CA ASP A 48 -20.12 3.80 -6.03
C ASP A 48 -19.12 4.64 -5.24
N GLY A 49 -18.54 4.05 -4.19
CA GLY A 49 -17.41 4.57 -3.44
C GLY A 49 -16.08 4.52 -4.21
N ASP A 50 -15.83 3.44 -4.96
CA ASP A 50 -14.55 3.18 -5.66
C ASP A 50 -14.48 3.81 -7.07
N LYS A 51 -14.54 5.14 -7.13
CA LYS A 51 -14.48 5.93 -8.38
C LYS A 51 -13.11 6.54 -8.67
N PHE A 52 -12.07 6.06 -8.01
CA PHE A 52 -10.72 6.58 -8.20
C PHE A 52 -10.19 6.18 -9.59
N ARG A 53 -9.74 7.17 -10.37
CA ARG A 53 -9.21 6.95 -11.72
C ARG A 53 -7.75 6.47 -11.65
N ILE A 54 -7.58 5.15 -11.57
CA ILE A 54 -6.27 4.49 -11.46
C ILE A 54 -5.36 4.74 -12.67
N GLU A 55 -5.92 5.14 -13.82
CA GLU A 55 -5.19 5.41 -15.06
C GLU A 55 -4.15 6.51 -14.88
N PHE A 56 -4.46 7.52 -14.05
CA PHE A 56 -3.51 8.60 -13.74
C PHE A 56 -2.29 8.08 -12.97
N LEU A 57 -2.48 7.18 -12.01
CA LEU A 57 -1.37 6.58 -11.26
C LEU A 57 -0.51 5.71 -12.16
N ILE A 58 -1.15 4.87 -12.99
CA ILE A 58 -0.42 4.00 -13.92
C ILE A 58 0.39 4.85 -14.90
N PHE A 59 -0.22 5.87 -15.51
CA PHE A 59 0.47 6.76 -16.44
C PHE A 59 1.64 7.49 -15.80
N LEU A 60 1.47 7.99 -14.57
CA LEU A 60 2.53 8.63 -13.80
C LEU A 60 3.68 7.67 -13.51
N CYS A 61 3.40 6.46 -13.02
CA CYS A 61 4.41 5.46 -12.71
C CYS A 61 5.16 4.98 -13.97
N VAL A 62 4.46 4.81 -15.09
CA VAL A 62 5.09 4.45 -16.38
C VAL A 62 6.03 5.56 -16.85
N THR A 63 5.59 6.82 -16.78
CA THR A 63 6.40 7.97 -17.17
C THR A 63 7.65 8.09 -16.29
N LEU A 64 7.49 7.93 -14.97
CA LEU A 64 8.60 7.93 -14.02
C LEU A 64 9.58 6.78 -14.28
N ALA A 65 9.10 5.57 -14.55
CA ALA A 65 9.97 4.42 -14.86
C ALA A 65 10.76 4.62 -16.17
N MET A 66 10.16 5.25 -17.18
CA MET A 66 10.88 5.59 -18.41
C MET A 66 11.91 6.70 -18.20
N ALA A 67 11.61 7.69 -17.36
CA ALA A 67 12.50 8.82 -17.10
C ALA A 67 13.66 8.47 -16.14
N PHE A 68 13.38 7.68 -15.11
CA PHE A 68 14.32 7.31 -14.06
C PHE A 68 14.34 5.79 -13.92
N ASN A 69 15.31 5.15 -14.58
CA ASN A 69 15.62 3.73 -14.47
C ASN A 69 17.12 3.52 -14.34
N ALA A 70 17.52 2.37 -13.81
CA ALA A 70 18.93 1.98 -13.75
C ALA A 70 19.45 1.57 -15.14
N GLU A 71 18.66 0.80 -15.89
CA GLU A 71 18.97 0.34 -17.23
C GLU A 71 17.73 0.33 -18.14
N PHE A 72 17.93 0.68 -19.42
CA PHE A 72 16.88 0.64 -20.45
C PHE A 72 16.64 -0.78 -21.00
N THR A 73 16.42 -1.74 -20.11
CA THR A 73 15.95 -3.08 -20.48
C THR A 73 14.48 -3.24 -20.08
N ILE A 74 13.74 -4.09 -20.81
CA ILE A 74 12.30 -4.29 -20.54
C ILE A 74 12.08 -4.81 -19.11
N LEU A 75 12.94 -5.73 -18.65
CA LEU A 75 12.83 -6.29 -17.30
C LEU A 75 13.09 -5.22 -16.23
N GLU A 76 14.11 -4.38 -16.42
CA GLU A 76 14.45 -3.32 -15.46
C GLU A 76 13.40 -2.20 -15.45
N LEU A 77 12.82 -1.85 -16.60
CA LEU A 77 11.71 -0.91 -16.69
C LEU A 77 10.46 -1.43 -15.97
N LEU A 78 10.12 -2.71 -16.14
CA LEU A 78 8.98 -3.34 -15.47
C LEU A 78 9.21 -3.48 -13.95
N TRP A 79 10.45 -3.77 -13.55
CA TRP A 79 10.85 -3.79 -12.15
C TRP A 79 10.75 -2.40 -11.52
N THR A 80 11.35 -1.39 -12.13
CA THR A 80 11.29 0.02 -11.68
C THR A 80 9.86 0.54 -11.63
N PHE A 81 9.06 0.26 -12.67
CA PHE A 81 7.62 0.55 -12.68
C PHE A 81 6.89 -0.08 -11.49
N SER A 82 7.21 -1.34 -11.16
CA SER A 82 6.58 -2.01 -10.02
C SER A 82 6.91 -1.33 -8.69
N ILE A 83 8.11 -0.77 -8.53
CA ILE A 83 8.55 -0.07 -7.32
C ILE A 83 7.76 1.23 -7.17
N TYR A 84 7.67 2.05 -8.22
CA TYR A 84 6.89 3.29 -8.18
C TYR A 84 5.40 3.01 -7.97
N LEU A 85 4.83 2.02 -8.67
CA LEU A 85 3.42 1.69 -8.53
C LEU A 85 3.09 1.20 -7.12
N GLU A 86 3.97 0.41 -6.49
CA GLU A 86 3.75 -0.06 -5.11
C GLU A 86 3.68 1.09 -4.11
N ALA A 87 4.52 2.12 -4.29
CA ALA A 87 4.57 3.26 -3.37
C ALA A 87 3.23 4.02 -3.33
N VAL A 88 2.48 4.02 -4.44
CA VAL A 88 1.20 4.73 -4.58
C VAL A 88 -0.02 3.82 -4.63
N ALA A 89 0.16 2.50 -4.57
CA ALA A 89 -0.91 1.52 -4.81
C ALA A 89 -2.07 1.61 -3.79
N ILE A 90 -1.83 2.15 -2.60
CA ILE A 90 -2.86 2.30 -1.56
C ILE A 90 -3.74 3.55 -1.74
N ILE A 91 -3.36 4.51 -2.60
CA ILE A 91 -4.07 5.78 -2.77
C ILE A 91 -5.57 5.61 -3.09
N PRO A 92 -6.01 4.69 -3.97
CA PRO A 92 -7.43 4.47 -4.20
C PRO A 92 -8.21 4.10 -2.92
N GLN A 93 -7.60 3.27 -2.06
CA GLN A 93 -8.18 2.89 -0.78
C GLN A 93 -8.28 4.08 0.18
N ILE A 94 -7.25 4.93 0.23
CA ILE A 94 -7.27 6.19 1.01
C ILE A 94 -8.41 7.08 0.54
N TYR A 95 -8.54 7.25 -0.78
CA TYR A 95 -9.58 8.08 -1.38
C TYR A 95 -10.98 7.57 -1.04
N MET A 96 -11.20 6.26 -1.14
CA MET A 96 -12.47 5.63 -0.78
C MET A 96 -12.81 5.87 0.69
N ALA A 97 -11.89 5.57 1.62
CA ALA A 97 -12.12 5.77 3.06
C ALA A 97 -12.39 7.24 3.41
N TYR A 98 -11.65 8.16 2.80
CA TYR A 98 -11.83 9.61 2.99
C TYR A 98 -13.21 10.08 2.50
N LYS A 99 -13.64 9.63 1.31
CA LYS A 99 -14.92 10.01 0.71
C LYS A 99 -16.11 9.41 1.46
N SER A 100 -16.00 8.16 1.89
CA SER A 100 -17.03 7.49 2.68
C SER A 100 -17.12 8.05 4.11
N GLY A 101 -16.04 8.67 4.61
CA GLY A 101 -15.95 9.17 5.98
C GLY A 101 -15.91 8.06 7.03
N THR A 102 -15.75 6.81 6.61
CA THR A 102 -15.72 5.62 7.45
C THR A 102 -14.40 4.91 7.27
N PHE A 103 -13.74 4.61 8.38
CA PHE A 103 -12.50 3.85 8.40
C PHE A 103 -12.72 2.55 9.17
N ASP A 104 -12.63 1.43 8.47
CA ASP A 104 -12.75 0.13 9.09
C ASP A 104 -11.53 -0.15 9.97
N LYS A 105 -11.77 -0.63 11.19
CA LYS A 105 -10.72 -0.93 12.16
C LYS A 105 -9.78 -2.03 11.64
N ASP A 106 -10.34 -3.06 11.00
CA ASP A 106 -9.58 -4.19 10.46
C ASP A 106 -8.66 -3.75 9.31
N VAL A 107 -9.18 -2.92 8.40
CA VAL A 107 -8.38 -2.35 7.29
C VAL A 107 -7.28 -1.45 7.87
N SER A 108 -7.60 -0.66 8.89
CA SER A 108 -6.61 0.23 9.51
C SER A 108 -5.51 -0.53 10.23
N PHE A 109 -5.84 -1.64 10.88
CA PHE A 109 -4.87 -2.57 11.46
C PHE A 109 -3.99 -3.21 10.37
N TYR A 110 -4.58 -3.63 9.25
CA TYR A 110 -3.83 -4.13 8.10
C TYR A 110 -2.83 -3.09 7.56
N VAL A 111 -3.25 -1.84 7.39
CA VAL A 111 -2.36 -0.76 6.94
C VAL A 111 -1.24 -0.48 7.96
N LEU A 112 -1.52 -0.56 9.26
CA LEU A 112 -0.51 -0.45 10.30
C LEU A 112 0.55 -1.56 10.21
N MET A 113 0.13 -2.79 9.90
CA MET A 113 1.06 -3.91 9.67
C MET A 113 1.91 -3.69 8.42
N LEU A 114 1.32 -3.19 7.33
CA LEU A 114 2.08 -2.83 6.12
C LEU A 114 3.09 -1.70 6.36
N TYR A 115 2.70 -0.68 7.12
CA TYR A 115 3.60 0.40 7.55
C TYR A 115 4.79 -0.14 8.36
N SER A 116 4.52 -1.03 9.31
CA SER A 116 5.53 -1.62 10.18
C SER A 116 6.52 -2.47 9.36
N TYR A 117 5.98 -3.31 8.47
CA TYR A 117 6.77 -4.08 7.50
C TYR A 117 7.69 -3.18 6.67
N ARG A 118 7.18 -2.09 6.08
CA ARG A 118 7.99 -1.20 5.24
C ARG A 118 9.02 -0.40 6.03
N SER A 119 8.69 0.01 7.26
CA SER A 119 9.64 0.69 8.14
C SER A 119 10.84 -0.19 8.48
N LEU A 120 10.61 -1.50 8.70
CA LEU A 120 11.70 -2.47 8.89
C LEU A 120 12.60 -2.59 7.65
N TYR A 121 12.06 -2.44 6.44
CA TYR A 121 12.85 -2.40 5.21
C TYR A 121 13.75 -1.16 5.14
N ILE A 122 13.27 0.01 5.57
CA ILE A 122 14.10 1.21 5.65
C ILE A 122 15.29 0.97 6.59
N VAL A 123 15.03 0.39 7.77
CA VAL A 123 16.11 0.02 8.70
C VAL A 123 17.08 -0.98 8.07
N ASN A 124 16.57 -1.97 7.33
CA ASN A 124 17.41 -2.93 6.61
C ASN A 124 18.29 -2.24 5.54
N TRP A 125 17.77 -1.26 4.81
CA TRP A 125 18.58 -0.52 3.83
C TRP A 125 19.68 0.29 4.49
N ILE A 126 19.43 0.91 5.65
CA ILE A 126 20.47 1.59 6.43
C ILE A 126 21.56 0.60 6.85
N TYR A 127 21.18 -0.58 7.33
CA TYR A 127 22.13 -1.63 7.69
C TYR A 127 22.97 -2.09 6.48
N ARG A 128 22.33 -2.32 5.33
CA ARG A 128 23.03 -2.76 4.10
C ARG A 128 23.91 -1.68 3.49
N TYR A 129 23.58 -0.41 3.69
CA TYR A 129 24.44 0.71 3.28
C TYR A 129 25.77 0.68 4.03
N GLU A 130 25.73 0.48 5.35
CA GLU A 130 26.93 0.43 6.20
C GLU A 130 27.76 -0.85 6.00
N VAL A 131 27.12 -2.00 5.83
CA VAL A 131 27.80 -3.31 5.79
C VAL A 131 28.14 -3.78 4.37
N GLU A 132 27.23 -3.58 3.41
CA GLU A 132 27.34 -4.12 2.05
C GLU A 132 27.62 -3.03 1.00
N THR A 133 27.72 -1.75 1.39
CA THR A 133 27.79 -0.58 0.47
C THR A 133 26.66 -0.54 -0.56
N PHE A 134 25.52 -1.13 -0.22
CA PHE A 134 24.35 -1.17 -1.10
C PHE A 134 23.70 0.22 -1.18
N TYR A 135 23.58 0.76 -2.39
CA TYR A 135 22.91 2.04 -2.63
C TYR A 135 22.04 1.97 -3.90
N ASP A 136 20.72 1.97 -3.69
CA ASP A 136 19.72 2.03 -4.75
C ASP A 136 18.75 3.20 -4.47
N PRO A 137 18.91 4.34 -5.16
CA PRO A 137 18.09 5.52 -4.90
C PRO A 137 16.62 5.31 -5.27
N ILE A 138 16.32 4.48 -6.27
CA ILE A 138 14.94 4.21 -6.72
C ILE A 138 14.17 3.51 -5.60
N VAL A 139 14.76 2.46 -5.02
CA VAL A 139 14.16 1.69 -3.94
C VAL A 139 14.02 2.53 -2.67
N ILE A 140 15.06 3.29 -2.31
CA ILE A 140 15.07 4.09 -1.08
C ILE A 140 14.02 5.20 -1.16
N VAL A 141 14.03 6.02 -2.21
CA VAL A 141 13.08 7.15 -2.36
C VAL A 141 11.65 6.65 -2.43
N SER A 142 11.38 5.61 -3.23
CA SER A 142 10.03 5.05 -3.35
C SER A 142 9.56 4.43 -2.04
N GLY A 143 10.47 3.80 -1.28
CA GLY A 143 10.18 3.28 0.05
C GLY A 143 9.78 4.36 1.05
N PHE A 144 10.48 5.50 1.05
CA PHE A 144 10.10 6.65 1.87
C PHE A 144 8.73 7.20 1.47
N VAL A 145 8.46 7.37 0.17
CA VAL A 145 7.15 7.80 -0.33
C VAL A 145 6.05 6.86 0.16
N GLN A 146 6.27 5.55 0.05
CA GLN A 146 5.31 4.54 0.51
C GLN A 146 5.00 4.65 2.00
N VAL A 147 6.02 4.84 2.84
CA VAL A 147 5.85 5.05 4.29
C VAL A 147 5.07 6.34 4.58
N CYS A 148 5.38 7.44 3.87
CA CYS A 148 4.62 8.69 3.99
C CYS A 148 3.15 8.50 3.62
N VAL A 149 2.85 7.77 2.54
CA VAL A 149 1.47 7.49 2.12
C VAL A 149 0.72 6.66 3.17
N TYR A 150 1.38 5.68 3.78
CA TYR A 150 0.79 4.92 4.90
C TYR A 150 0.53 5.79 6.14
N LEU A 151 1.44 6.71 6.47
CA LEU A 151 1.24 7.67 7.56
C LEU A 151 0.06 8.61 7.28
N ILE A 152 -0.14 9.02 6.03
CA ILE A 152 -1.32 9.81 5.64
C ILE A 152 -2.61 9.04 5.90
N TYR A 153 -2.68 7.74 5.56
CA TYR A 153 -3.86 6.95 5.88
C TYR A 153 -4.09 6.85 7.41
N LEU A 154 -3.04 6.55 8.17
CA LEU A 154 -3.12 6.37 9.62
C LEU A 154 -3.49 7.67 10.35
N SER A 155 -3.00 8.82 9.88
CA SER A 155 -3.35 10.13 10.46
C SER A 155 -4.80 10.50 10.20
N LEU A 156 -5.33 10.22 9.00
CA LEU A 156 -6.75 10.39 8.68
C LEU A 156 -7.63 9.50 9.56
N TYR A 157 -7.22 8.24 9.77
CA TYR A 157 -7.91 7.33 10.68
C TYR A 157 -7.95 7.85 12.12
N TRP A 158 -6.82 8.31 12.66
CA TRP A 158 -6.76 8.86 14.03
C TRP A 158 -7.60 10.11 14.19
N CYS A 159 -7.49 11.07 13.26
CA CYS A 159 -8.30 12.28 13.28
C CYS A 159 -9.80 11.95 13.28
N LYS A 160 -10.22 10.97 12.47
CA LYS A 160 -11.63 10.54 12.44
C LYS A 160 -12.07 9.83 13.71
N SER A 161 -11.18 9.05 14.33
CA SER A 161 -11.45 8.38 15.59
C SER A 161 -11.68 9.37 16.74
N GLU A 162 -10.91 10.45 16.80
CA GLU A 162 -11.09 11.53 17.80
C GLU A 162 -12.43 12.26 17.62
N GLU A 163 -12.80 12.59 16.38
CA GLU A 163 -14.08 13.25 16.06
C GLU A 163 -15.28 12.42 16.53
N ASN A 164 -15.23 11.10 16.32
CA ASN A 164 -16.28 10.18 16.76
C ASN A 164 -16.34 10.07 18.30
N GLY A 165 -15.18 10.01 18.96
CA GLY A 165 -15.10 9.99 20.43
C GLY A 165 -15.64 11.26 21.09
N SER A 166 -15.43 12.42 20.47
CA SER A 166 -16.01 13.70 20.92
C SER A 166 -17.54 13.69 20.81
N LYS A 167 -18.10 13.22 19.67
CA LYS A 167 -19.55 13.10 19.46
C LYS A 167 -20.22 12.18 20.47
N ASP A 168 -19.59 11.06 20.80
CA ASP A 168 -20.13 10.10 21.77
C ASP A 168 -20.13 10.66 23.20
N THR A 169 -19.12 11.46 23.56
CA THR A 169 -19.04 12.15 24.86
C THR A 169 -20.17 13.17 24.99
N VAL A 170 -20.34 14.05 24.00
CA VAL A 170 -21.42 15.06 23.98
C VAL A 170 -22.80 14.40 24.04
N LYS A 171 -23.00 13.29 23.31
CA LYS A 171 -24.26 12.56 23.33
C LYS A 171 -24.55 11.95 24.72
N LYS A 172 -23.54 11.45 25.43
CA LYS A 172 -23.69 10.93 26.79
C LYS A 172 -24.03 12.04 27.79
N GLU A 173 -23.38 13.20 27.69
CA GLU A 173 -23.68 14.37 28.52
C GLU A 173 -25.10 14.91 28.29
N ALA A 174 -25.58 14.88 27.05
CA ALA A 174 -26.96 15.27 26.72
C ALA A 174 -28.02 14.26 27.20
N LEU A 175 -27.68 12.97 27.29
CA LEU A 175 -28.62 11.91 27.69
C LEU A 175 -28.71 11.73 29.22
N TYR A 176 -27.64 12.06 29.93
CA TYR A 176 -27.57 12.06 31.39
C TYR A 176 -27.14 13.45 31.88
N PRO A 177 -28.01 14.48 31.76
CA PRO A 177 -27.69 15.77 32.35
C PRO A 177 -27.47 15.55 33.85
N LEU A 178 -26.26 15.84 34.33
CA LEU A 178 -25.94 15.80 35.74
C LEU A 178 -27.00 16.62 36.49
N HIS A 179 -27.86 15.92 37.26
CA HIS A 179 -28.71 16.55 38.26
C HIS A 179 -27.79 17.06 39.38
N ILE A 180 -27.25 18.27 39.21
CA ILE A 180 -26.70 19.08 40.29
C ILE A 180 -27.81 20.01 40.76
#